data_AF-A0A3M1K630-F1
#
_entry.id   AF-A0A3M1K630-F1
#
_cell.length_a   1.000
_cell.length_b   1.000
_cell.length_c   1.000
_cell.angle_alpha   90.00
_cell.angle_beta   90.00
_cell.angle_gamma   90.00
#
_symmetry.space_group_name_H-M   'P 1'
#
loop_
_entity.id
_entity.type
_entity.pdbx_description
1 polymer ?
#
loop_
_entity_poly.entity_id
_entity_poly.type
_entity_poly.pdbx_seq_one_letter_code
_entity_poly.pdbx_strand_id
1 'polypeptide(L)'
;MSERVAIIDCGSGNLRSVAKACERAAAENGLRRKIVLARSAEAATAADRLILPGVGAFAACRAGIAAIDGMEEVLRAHVEA
;
A
#
# COMPACT_ATOMS: atom_id res chain seq x y z
N MET A 1 -8.23 18.12 -4.39
CA MET A 1 -8.61 16.69 -4.29
C MET A 1 -7.84 16.07 -3.13
N SER A 2 -8.40 15.08 -2.43
CA SER A 2 -7.66 14.35 -1.38
C SER A 2 -6.81 13.28 -2.05
N GLU A 3 -5.50 13.31 -1.86
CA GLU A 3 -4.58 12.31 -2.44
C GLU A 3 -4.79 10.96 -1.73
N ARG A 4 -4.83 9.88 -2.51
CA ARG A 4 -5.04 8.53 -1.99
C ARG A 4 -3.70 7.83 -1.84
N VAL A 5 -3.43 7.35 -0.63
CA VAL A 5 -2.27 6.52 -0.30
C VAL A 5 -2.77 5.11 -0.06
N ALA A 6 -2.32 4.15 -0.87
CA ALA A 6 -2.64 2.75 -0.70
C ALA A 6 -1.50 2.01 0.03
N ILE A 7 -1.86 1.26 1.06
CA ILE A 7 -0.98 0.30 1.72
C ILE A 7 -1.33 -1.08 1.18
N ILE A 8 -0.37 -1.75 0.56
CA ILE A 8 -0.57 -3.06 -0.05
C ILE A 8 -0.72 -4.12 1.05
N ASP A 9 -1.82 -4.84 1.04
CA ASP A 9 -2.04 -5.99 1.93
C ASP A 9 -1.58 -7.28 1.26
N CYS A 10 -0.31 -7.62 1.44
CA CYS A 10 0.28 -8.89 0.99
C CYS A 10 0.05 -10.04 2.01
N GLY A 11 -0.98 -9.97 2.85
CA GLY A 11 -1.33 -11.02 3.82
C GLY A 11 -0.39 -11.14 5.02
N SER A 12 0.60 -10.24 5.17
CA SER A 12 1.53 -10.23 6.30
C SER A 12 1.81 -8.81 6.82
N GLY A 13 2.08 -8.70 8.12
CA GLY A 13 2.51 -7.47 8.77
C GLY A 13 1.45 -6.71 9.58
N ASN A 14 1.85 -5.57 10.13
CA ASN A 14 1.02 -4.77 11.05
C ASN A 14 0.33 -3.61 10.33
N LEU A 15 -0.52 -3.95 9.35
CA LEU A 15 -1.16 -2.99 8.45
C LEU A 15 -1.97 -1.92 9.18
N ARG A 16 -2.61 -2.29 10.30
CA ARG A 16 -3.39 -1.35 11.12
C ARG A 16 -2.49 -0.28 11.76
N SER A 17 -1.31 -0.66 12.24
CA SER A 17 -0.34 0.32 12.76
C SER A 17 0.22 1.21 11.66
N VAL A 18 0.53 0.65 10.49
CA VAL A 18 1.00 1.44 9.33
C VAL A 18 -0.07 2.46 8.92
N ALA A 19 -1.33 2.03 8.77
CA ALA A 19 -2.44 2.91 8.41
C ALA A 19 -2.61 4.05 9.42
N LYS A 20 -2.65 3.74 10.73
CA LYS A 20 -2.73 4.76 11.78
C LYS A 20 -1.54 5.71 11.78
N ALA A 21 -0.33 5.21 11.53
CA ALA A 21 0.86 6.05 11.46
C ALA A 21 0.79 7.02 10.27
N CYS A 22 0.33 6.55 9.10
CA CYS A 22 0.10 7.40 7.94
C CYS A 22 -1.01 8.44 8.17
N GLU A 23 -2.14 8.04 8.77
CA GLU A 23 -3.23 8.95 9.14
C GLU A 23 -2.74 10.06 10.08
N ARG A 24 -1.98 9.66 11.12
CA ARG A 24 -1.40 10.60 12.09
C ARG A 24 -0.40 11.54 11.42
N ALA A 25 0.54 11.02 10.64
CA ALA A 25 1.53 11.84 9.93
C ALA A 25 0.86 12.83 8.97
N ALA A 26 -0.19 12.41 8.26
CA ALA A 26 -0.97 13.31 7.41
C ALA A 26 -1.63 14.43 8.22
N ALA A 27 -2.28 14.09 9.34
CA ALA A 27 -2.92 15.07 10.22
C ALA A 27 -1.92 16.07 10.83
N GLU A 28 -0.78 15.59 11.35
CA GLU A 28 0.27 16.42 11.96
C GLU A 28 0.91 17.39 10.97
N ASN A 29 0.90 17.06 9.67
CA ASN A 29 1.43 17.90 8.60
C ASN A 29 0.34 18.67 7.83
N GLY A 30 -0.91 18.64 8.29
CA GLY A 30 -2.04 19.32 7.62
C GLY A 30 -2.36 18.78 6.21
N LEU A 31 -1.91 17.56 5.89
CA LEU A 31 -2.12 16.93 4.60
C LEU A 31 -3.49 16.22 4.56
N ARG A 32 -4.29 16.51 3.55
CA ARG A 32 -5.52 15.75 3.27
C ARG A 32 -5.17 14.51 2.45
N ARG A 33 -4.92 13.40 3.14
CA ARG A 33 -4.66 12.08 2.54
C ARG A 33 -5.76 11.10 2.91
N LYS A 34 -6.24 10.33 1.94
CA LYS A 34 -7.11 9.16 2.18
C LYS A 34 -6.24 7.92 2.21
N ILE A 35 -6.07 7.32 3.40
CA ILE A 35 -5.34 6.08 3.57
C ILE A 35 -6.28 4.90 3.29
N VAL A 36 -5.86 3.97 2.44
CA VAL A 36 -6.63 2.75 2.11
C VAL A 36 -5.74 1.51 2.18
N LEU A 37 -6.33 0.37 2.56
CA LEU A 37 -5.68 -0.92 2.40
C LEU A 37 -6.04 -1.46 1.02
N ALA A 38 -5.05 -1.69 0.17
CA ALA A 38 -5.23 -2.26 -1.16
C ALA A 38 -5.06 -3.78 -1.10
N ARG A 39 -6.14 -4.50 -1.42
CA ARG A 39 -6.18 -5.97 -1.52
C ARG A 39 -6.35 -6.46 -2.96
N SER A 40 -6.27 -5.55 -3.93
CA SER A 40 -6.42 -5.83 -5.35
C SER A 40 -5.58 -4.85 -6.19
N ALA A 41 -5.24 -5.25 -7.41
CA ALA A 41 -4.49 -4.42 -8.34
C ALA A 41 -5.24 -3.11 -8.66
N GLU A 42 -6.56 -3.16 -8.83
CA GLU A 42 -7.38 -1.98 -9.16
C GLU A 42 -7.33 -0.92 -8.04
N ALA A 43 -7.36 -1.38 -6.77
CA ALA A 43 -7.26 -0.49 -5.62
C ALA A 43 -5.89 0.19 -5.54
N ALA A 44 -4.82 -0.52 -5.91
CA ALA A 44 -3.47 0.02 -5.98
C ALA A 44 -3.31 1.00 -7.16
N THR A 45 -3.79 0.65 -8.36
CA THR A 45 -3.75 1.53 -9.53
C THR A 45 -4.49 2.86 -9.31
N ALA A 46 -5.59 2.84 -8.54
CA ALA A 46 -6.37 4.04 -8.25
C ALA A 46 -5.74 4.95 -7.17
N ALA A 47 -4.56 4.61 -6.63
CA ALA A 47 -3.87 5.40 -5.63
C ALA A 47 -2.75 6.25 -6.25
N ASP A 48 -2.57 7.46 -5.71
CA ASP A 48 -1.53 8.38 -6.14
C ASP A 48 -0.15 7.99 -5.55
N ARG A 49 -0.16 7.29 -4.41
CA ARG A 49 1.03 6.82 -3.70
C ARG A 49 0.83 5.40 -3.21
N LEU A 50 1.85 4.56 -3.36
CA LEU A 50 1.87 3.20 -2.84
C LEU A 50 2.83 3.05 -1.66
N ILE A 51 2.41 2.26 -0.66
CA ILE A 51 3.22 1.78 0.44
C ILE A 51 3.18 0.26 0.38
N LEU A 52 4.33 -0.38 0.13
CA LEU A 52 4.50 -1.82 0.26
C LEU A 52 5.07 -2.12 1.66
N PRO A 53 4.24 -2.53 2.63
CA PRO A 53 4.72 -2.86 3.96
C PRO A 53 5.50 -4.19 3.94
N GLY A 54 6.45 -4.34 4.86
CA GLY A 54 7.20 -5.58 5.03
C GLY A 54 7.43 -5.87 6.50
N VAL A 55 6.97 -7.04 6.96
CA VAL A 55 7.28 -7.60 8.28
C VAL A 55 7.51 -9.10 8.13
N GLY A 56 8.62 -9.62 8.64
CA GLY A 56 8.92 -11.05 8.61
C GLY A 56 9.75 -11.49 7.40
N ALA A 57 9.50 -12.71 6.92
CA ALA A 57 10.33 -13.35 5.90
C ALA A 57 10.03 -12.82 4.49
N PHE A 58 11.09 -12.54 3.72
CA PHE A 58 10.99 -12.04 2.34
C PHE A 58 10.14 -12.96 1.45
N ALA A 59 10.28 -14.28 1.58
CA ALA A 59 9.52 -15.25 0.81
C ALA A 59 8.00 -15.14 1.04
N ALA A 60 7.56 -14.85 2.26
CA ALA A 60 6.14 -14.67 2.58
C ALA A 60 5.59 -13.38 1.96
N CYS A 61 6.36 -12.28 2.01
CA CYS A 61 5.99 -11.04 1.35
C CYS A 61 5.84 -11.23 -0.16
N ARG A 62 6.84 -11.85 -0.82
CA ARG A 62 6.78 -12.15 -2.25
C ARG A 62 5.57 -13.03 -2.62
N ALA A 63 5.34 -14.11 -1.87
CA ALA A 63 4.19 -14.99 -2.10
C ALA A 63 2.86 -14.26 -1.93
N GLY A 64 2.76 -13.38 -0.94
CA GLY A 64 1.58 -12.56 -0.69
C GLY A 64 1.28 -11.55 -1.79
N ILE A 65 2.31 -10.95 -2.39
CA ILE A 65 2.15 -10.07 -3.57
C ILE A 65 1.71 -10.90 -4.78
N ALA A 66 2.39 -12.01 -5.05
CA ALA A 66 2.09 -12.88 -6.19
C ALA A 66 0.69 -13.53 -6.12
N ALA A 67 0.11 -13.63 -4.92
CA ALA A 67 -1.25 -14.13 -4.71
C ALA A 67 -2.34 -13.11 -5.08
N ILE A 68 -1.98 -11.85 -5.34
CA ILE A 68 -2.91 -10.80 -5.78
C ILE A 68 -2.72 -10.61 -7.27
N ASP A 69 -3.70 -11.05 -8.06
CA ASP A 69 -3.65 -10.97 -9.51
C ASP A 69 -3.37 -9.53 -9.98
N GLY A 70 -2.34 -9.37 -10.81
CA GLY A 70 -1.94 -8.09 -11.40
C GLY A 70 -1.15 -7.15 -10.48
N MET A 71 -0.90 -7.52 -9.21
CA MET A 71 -0.24 -6.62 -8.26
C MET A 71 1.23 -6.37 -8.58
N GLU A 72 1.96 -7.38 -9.08
CA GLU A 72 3.38 -7.22 -9.45
C GLU A 72 3.54 -6.21 -10.59
N GLU A 73 2.66 -6.28 -11.59
CA GLU A 73 2.62 -5.38 -12.73
C GLU A 73 2.31 -3.94 -12.29
N VAL A 74 1.32 -3.76 -11.41
CA VAL A 74 0.98 -2.43 -10.87
C VAL A 74 2.13 -1.83 -10.08
N LEU A 75 2.78 -2.62 -9.22
CA LEU A 75 3.92 -2.16 -8.44
C LEU A 75 5.10 -1.76 -9.33
N ARG A 76 5.40 -2.58 -10.34
CA ARG A 76 6.45 -2.30 -11.31
C ARG A 76 6.15 -1.02 -12.09
N ALA A 77 4.95 -0.90 -12.64
CA ALA A 77 4.52 0.28 -13.39
C ALA A 77 4.61 1.56 -12.55
N HIS A 78 4.29 1.50 -11.25
CA HIS A 78 4.35 2.67 -10.36
C HIS A 78 5.79 3.12 -10.03
N VAL A 79 6.77 2.22 -10.10
CA VAL A 79 8.19 2.54 -9.84
C VAL A 79 8.90 2.99 -11.12
N GLU A 80 8.49 2.44 -12.27
CA GLU A 80 9.10 2.72 -13.57
C GLU A 80 8.53 3.99 -14.26
N ALA A 81 7.40 4.54 -13.76
CA ALA A 81 6.79 5.78 -14.23
C ALA A 81 7.49 7.04 -13.70
#